data_AF-A0A8K0CXQ8-F1
#
_entry.id   AF-A0A8K0CXQ8-F1
#
_cell.length_a   1.000
_cell.length_b   1.000
_cell.length_c   1.000
_cell.angle_alpha   90.00
_cell.angle_beta   90.00
_cell.angle_gamma   90.00
#
_symmetry.space_group_name_H-M   'P 1'
#
loop_
_entity.id
_entity.type
_entity.pdbx_description
1 polymer ?
#
loop_
_entity_poly.entity_id
_entity_poly.type
_entity_poly.pdbx_seq_one_letter_code
_entity_poly.pdbx_strand_id
1 'polypeptide(L)'
;MEVDSGPSCSVIQPNAQSSIIDTNTSLSTDSRNQDEGIKQLPENTKSSLSPKTPRYVGNLRPDHFSTPRKAKRNLEFVKQVVTQQKKKCKILNEDKKKLEKQILSLKDLVEDLKQRRLLSDEASAAIMDSTPDSLKNILERQLVARNAKFTPELRAFALTLHYYSPRAYNFVREEFNNLLPHPDTLREWYMVIDGSPGFSKESFNALKMQVKQDKNIIINLVIEKMSIRELVEYSNGRFYGYVDLGMGSEHDGDHDNKDEAIPERANLLKCLQLIEESGCQCRSITFDGAAVNIAMCNELGTQYQFPDLKPSFQFNNMEVHTFWDACHMVKLVRNTLGDRNILYDPNGNPIEWKYIEGIEKLQAREGLQAGTKLTARHIKFQNEKMKVSLAVQTLSRSVSTALLFCKELNIERFQNCQATANFCLVMNDVFDILNAKHLASKRELNRGLCSRNFELIKEKFQNAYRRLLGQHQIKAKNGNCMPMDATQLLYVGTRIATKDSLIDDINSIIIAEGDHNYCYNDVKLSLYKEHVIGYIAGFVVKQIIKKIKCSTCEGLLTTEHSNSALLNLKKWGKLVIPSKEVIEICKLLEVLIKENNAVYKKG
;
A
#
# COMPACT_ATOMS: atom_id res chain seq x y z
N MET A 1 18.14 56.73 -8.06
CA MET A 1 19.08 56.08 -8.98
C MET A 1 18.75 54.60 -8.99
N GLU A 2 18.05 54.24 -10.06
CA GLU A 2 17.49 52.94 -10.51
C GLU A 2 18.37 51.74 -10.11
N VAL A 3 17.95 50.63 -9.51
CA VAL A 3 16.80 49.70 -9.64
C VAL A 3 16.61 49.18 -11.06
N ASP A 4 17.12 47.96 -11.31
CA ASP A 4 16.67 47.15 -12.44
C ASP A 4 16.36 45.71 -12.02
N SER A 5 15.24 45.24 -12.54
CA SER A 5 14.38 44.18 -12.02
C SER A 5 14.39 42.93 -12.90
N GLY A 6 14.25 41.76 -12.27
CA GLY A 6 14.12 40.48 -12.97
C GLY A 6 12.86 40.40 -13.85
N PRO A 7 12.82 39.50 -14.85
CA PRO A 7 11.67 39.39 -15.72
C PRO A 7 10.53 38.63 -15.04
N SER A 8 9.35 39.22 -15.20
CA SER A 8 8.06 38.89 -14.63
C SER A 8 7.35 37.80 -15.44
N CYS A 9 6.67 36.92 -14.70
CA CYS A 9 5.72 35.95 -15.24
C CYS A 9 4.45 36.70 -15.64
N SER A 10 4.15 36.76 -16.95
CA SER A 10 2.91 37.34 -17.47
C SER A 10 2.01 36.23 -18.04
N VAL A 11 0.82 36.16 -17.47
CA VAL A 11 -0.33 35.39 -17.93
C VAL A 11 -0.93 36.16 -19.11
N ILE A 12 -1.01 35.55 -20.29
CA ILE A 12 -1.74 36.11 -21.45
C ILE A 12 -2.80 35.09 -21.89
N GLN A 13 -4.05 35.54 -21.83
CA GLN A 13 -5.24 34.89 -22.39
C GLN A 13 -5.21 34.89 -23.92
N PRO A 14 -5.74 33.88 -24.62
CA PRO A 14 -5.91 33.93 -26.06
C PRO A 14 -7.26 34.59 -26.41
N ASN A 15 -7.22 35.78 -27.00
CA ASN A 15 -8.36 36.36 -27.71
C ASN A 15 -8.25 36.08 -29.21
N ALA A 16 -9.34 35.57 -29.76
CA ALA A 16 -9.56 35.22 -31.14
C ALA A 16 -9.58 36.44 -32.08
N GLN A 17 -9.17 36.23 -33.34
CA GLN A 17 -9.92 36.56 -34.56
C GLN A 17 -9.06 36.30 -35.80
N SER A 18 -9.42 35.29 -36.59
CA SER A 18 -9.31 35.39 -38.04
C SER A 18 -10.46 34.64 -38.70
N SER A 19 -11.07 35.35 -39.64
CA SER A 19 -12.32 35.09 -40.33
C SER A 19 -12.19 34.05 -41.44
N ILE A 20 -13.04 33.02 -41.35
CA ILE A 20 -13.93 32.43 -42.37
C ILE A 20 -13.70 32.88 -43.82
N ILE A 21 -13.46 31.92 -44.73
CA ILE A 21 -14.39 31.50 -45.81
C ILE A 21 -14.10 30.03 -46.17
N ASP A 22 -15.20 29.29 -46.28
CA ASP A 22 -15.35 27.84 -46.40
C ASP A 22 -14.89 27.23 -47.74
N THR A 23 -14.62 25.92 -47.72
CA THR A 23 -15.39 24.97 -48.55
C THR A 23 -15.41 23.57 -47.92
N ASN A 24 -16.61 23.06 -47.75
CA ASN A 24 -16.98 21.76 -47.20
C ASN A 24 -16.41 20.57 -47.98
N THR A 25 -15.96 19.51 -47.30
CA THR A 25 -16.57 18.17 -47.48
C THR A 25 -16.34 17.29 -46.25
N SER A 26 -17.45 16.96 -45.60
CA SER A 26 -17.60 16.05 -44.47
C SER A 26 -17.32 14.58 -44.84
N LEU A 27 -16.54 13.86 -44.04
CA LEU A 27 -16.63 12.41 -43.92
C LEU A 27 -16.51 12.02 -42.44
N SER A 28 -17.66 11.61 -41.92
CA SER A 28 -17.91 11.15 -40.56
C SER A 28 -17.02 9.99 -40.16
N THR A 29 -16.34 10.15 -39.03
CA THR A 29 -15.91 9.06 -38.16
C THR A 29 -17.13 8.37 -37.57
N ASP A 30 -17.19 7.04 -37.67
CA ASP A 30 -17.91 6.27 -36.67
C ASP A 30 -17.21 4.94 -36.37
N SER A 31 -16.80 4.86 -35.11
CA SER A 31 -16.58 3.70 -34.25
C SER A 31 -16.63 2.29 -34.86
N ARG A 32 -15.54 1.52 -34.69
CA ARG A 32 -15.62 0.07 -34.46
C ARG A 32 -14.37 -0.51 -33.80
N ASN A 33 -14.53 -0.73 -32.50
CA ASN A 33 -13.87 -1.65 -31.57
C ASN A 33 -12.74 -2.54 -32.11
N GLN A 34 -11.56 -2.34 -31.49
CA GLN A 34 -10.66 -3.42 -31.13
C GLN A 34 -11.38 -4.37 -30.17
N ASP A 35 -11.44 -5.64 -30.54
CA ASP A 35 -11.61 -6.74 -29.60
C ASP A 35 -10.85 -7.95 -30.17
N GLU A 36 -9.53 -7.81 -30.31
CA GLU A 36 -8.62 -8.94 -30.49
C GLU A 36 -8.03 -9.32 -29.13
N GLY A 37 -8.89 -9.88 -28.28
CA GLY A 37 -8.46 -10.73 -27.19
C GLY A 37 -7.89 -12.03 -27.78
N ILE A 38 -6.59 -12.24 -27.57
CA ILE A 38 -5.96 -13.55 -27.66
C ILE A 38 -6.67 -14.45 -26.64
N LYS A 39 -7.65 -15.23 -27.11
CA LYS A 39 -8.19 -16.37 -26.36
C LYS A 39 -7.37 -17.60 -26.69
N GLN A 40 -6.77 -18.11 -25.62
CA GLN A 40 -6.13 -19.40 -25.45
C GLN A 40 -6.76 -20.52 -26.29
N LEU A 41 -5.90 -21.37 -26.84
CA LEU A 41 -6.23 -22.73 -27.26
C LEU A 41 -6.93 -23.46 -26.10
N PRO A 42 -8.14 -24.02 -26.29
CA PRO A 42 -8.61 -25.08 -25.43
C PRO A 42 -8.02 -26.40 -25.91
N GLU A 43 -7.48 -27.13 -24.94
CA GLU A 43 -7.07 -28.52 -25.01
C GLU A 43 -8.16 -29.45 -25.54
N ASN A 44 -7.68 -30.58 -26.04
CA ASN A 44 -8.43 -31.80 -26.34
C ASN A 44 -9.62 -32.03 -25.39
N THR A 45 -10.82 -31.84 -25.90
CA THR A 45 -11.97 -32.66 -25.53
C THR A 45 -12.60 -33.18 -26.81
N LYS A 46 -12.55 -34.51 -26.97
CA LYS A 46 -13.30 -35.24 -27.99
C LYS A 46 -14.79 -34.91 -27.79
N SER A 47 -15.30 -33.94 -28.55
CA SER A 47 -16.73 -33.68 -28.66
C SER A 47 -17.22 -34.15 -30.02
N SER A 48 -18.20 -35.04 -29.92
CA SER A 48 -19.13 -35.45 -30.94
C SER A 48 -19.83 -34.25 -31.60
N LEU A 49 -20.25 -34.47 -32.85
CA LEU A 49 -21.09 -33.62 -33.72
C LEU A 49 -20.39 -32.46 -34.46
N SER A 50 -19.95 -32.76 -35.69
CA SER A 50 -19.44 -31.79 -36.65
C SER A 50 -20.53 -30.82 -37.15
N PRO A 51 -20.23 -29.53 -37.34
CA PRO A 51 -21.12 -28.62 -38.05
C PRO A 51 -21.22 -29.04 -39.52
N LYS A 52 -22.43 -29.29 -40.02
CA LYS A 52 -22.70 -29.82 -41.38
C LYS A 52 -22.29 -28.92 -42.55
N THR A 53 -21.62 -27.78 -42.33
CA THR A 53 -21.13 -26.88 -43.40
C THR A 53 -19.76 -26.30 -43.07
N PRO A 54 -18.75 -26.45 -43.95
CA PRO A 54 -17.41 -25.92 -43.73
C PRO A 54 -17.37 -24.39 -43.85
N ARG A 55 -16.70 -23.74 -42.89
CA ARG A 55 -16.60 -22.26 -42.79
C ARG A 55 -15.46 -21.67 -43.63
N TYR A 56 -14.44 -22.47 -43.92
CA TYR A 56 -13.26 -22.09 -44.71
C TYR A 56 -13.04 -23.10 -45.85
N VAL A 57 -12.47 -22.64 -46.96
CA VAL A 57 -12.17 -23.49 -48.13
C VAL A 57 -11.27 -24.67 -47.75
N GLY A 58 -10.29 -24.46 -46.86
CA GLY A 58 -9.40 -25.51 -46.35
C GLY A 58 -10.09 -26.61 -45.53
N ASN A 59 -11.37 -26.42 -45.15
CA ASN A 59 -12.14 -27.39 -44.37
C ASN A 59 -13.06 -28.27 -45.25
N LEU A 60 -12.95 -28.15 -46.58
CA LEU A 60 -13.69 -28.99 -47.52
C LEU A 60 -13.10 -30.41 -47.57
N ARG A 61 -13.97 -31.43 -47.45
CA ARG A 61 -13.63 -32.86 -47.49
C ARG A 61 -14.37 -33.53 -48.65
N PRO A 62 -13.94 -34.72 -49.13
CA PRO A 62 -14.63 -35.43 -50.22
C PRO A 62 -16.14 -35.61 -49.99
N ASP A 63 -16.57 -35.84 -48.73
CA ASP A 63 -17.97 -35.97 -48.33
C ASP A 63 -18.83 -34.74 -48.66
N HIS A 64 -18.21 -33.56 -48.73
CA HIS A 64 -18.87 -32.31 -49.10
C HIS A 64 -19.14 -32.19 -50.61
N PHE A 65 -18.64 -33.12 -51.42
CA PHE A 65 -18.90 -33.22 -52.88
C PHE A 65 -19.70 -34.46 -53.26
N SER A 66 -20.16 -35.25 -52.28
CA SER A 66 -20.86 -36.54 -52.46
C SER A 66 -22.14 -36.52 -53.29
N THR A 67 -22.80 -35.36 -53.45
CA THR A 67 -24.02 -35.25 -54.26
C THR A 67 -23.90 -34.08 -55.23
N PRO A 68 -24.52 -34.14 -56.43
CA PRO A 68 -24.43 -33.07 -57.44
C PRO A 68 -24.83 -31.69 -56.90
N ARG A 69 -25.84 -31.63 -56.02
CA ARG A 69 -26.29 -30.38 -55.38
C ARG A 69 -25.26 -29.83 -54.38
N LYS A 70 -24.65 -30.67 -53.54
CA LYS A 70 -23.62 -30.24 -52.58
C LYS A 70 -22.33 -29.81 -53.29
N ALA A 71 -21.94 -30.54 -54.34
CA ALA A 71 -20.77 -30.20 -55.15
C ALA A 71 -20.93 -28.83 -55.83
N LYS A 72 -22.09 -28.56 -56.43
CA LYS A 72 -22.37 -27.26 -57.07
C LYS A 72 -22.30 -26.09 -56.07
N ARG A 73 -22.92 -26.24 -54.90
CA ARG A 73 -22.92 -25.21 -53.83
C ARG A 73 -21.50 -24.92 -53.30
N ASN A 74 -20.71 -25.95 -53.04
CA ASN A 74 -19.35 -25.78 -52.55
C ASN A 74 -18.41 -25.23 -53.63
N LEU A 75 -18.62 -25.59 -54.90
CA LEU A 75 -17.90 -25.00 -56.02
C LEU A 75 -18.21 -23.49 -56.17
N GLU A 76 -19.47 -23.07 -55.98
CA GLU A 76 -19.84 -21.65 -55.94
C GLU A 76 -19.18 -20.91 -54.77
N PHE A 77 -19.17 -21.50 -53.57
CA PHE A 77 -18.46 -20.94 -52.40
C PHE A 77 -16.96 -20.76 -52.67
N VAL A 78 -16.29 -21.76 -53.22
CA VAL A 78 -14.86 -21.65 -53.57
C VAL A 78 -14.63 -20.57 -54.62
N LYS A 79 -15.48 -20.50 -55.67
CA LYS A 79 -15.40 -19.44 -56.69
C LYS A 79 -15.59 -18.05 -56.09
N GLN A 80 -16.51 -17.89 -55.13
CA GLN A 80 -16.71 -16.61 -54.43
C GLN A 80 -15.47 -16.22 -53.60
N VAL A 81 -14.90 -17.15 -52.83
CA VAL A 81 -13.70 -16.89 -52.01
C VAL A 81 -12.50 -16.53 -52.89
N VAL A 82 -12.28 -17.26 -53.98
CA VAL A 82 -11.21 -16.96 -54.96
C VAL A 82 -11.42 -15.59 -55.60
N THR A 83 -12.66 -15.22 -55.91
CA THR A 83 -12.97 -13.90 -56.48
C THR A 83 -12.70 -12.78 -55.46
N GLN A 84 -13.06 -12.98 -54.19
CA GLN A 84 -12.75 -12.03 -53.11
C GLN A 84 -11.24 -11.90 -52.87
N GLN A 85 -10.50 -13.00 -52.88
CA GLN A 85 -9.04 -12.98 -52.75
C GLN A 85 -8.38 -12.26 -53.93
N LYS A 86 -8.82 -12.51 -55.17
CA LYS A 86 -8.34 -11.78 -56.35
C LYS A 86 -8.59 -10.27 -56.26
N LYS A 87 -9.77 -9.86 -55.76
CA LYS A 87 -10.07 -8.44 -55.49
C LYS A 87 -9.12 -7.85 -54.44
N LYS A 88 -8.87 -8.54 -53.32
CA LYS A 88 -7.91 -8.11 -52.29
C LYS A 88 -6.49 -7.97 -52.84
N CYS A 89 -6.01 -8.95 -53.61
CA CYS A 89 -4.68 -8.88 -54.23
C CYS A 89 -4.57 -7.71 -55.22
N LYS A 90 -5.65 -7.37 -55.92
CA LYS A 90 -5.68 -6.20 -56.81
C LYS A 90 -5.55 -4.89 -56.02
N ILE A 91 -6.35 -4.71 -54.96
CA ILE A 91 -6.29 -3.52 -54.09
C ILE A 91 -4.90 -3.38 -53.47
N LEU A 92 -4.35 -4.46 -52.91
CA LEU A 92 -3.01 -4.45 -52.32
C LEU A 92 -1.92 -4.08 -53.33
N ASN A 93 -2.03 -4.54 -54.57
CA ASN A 93 -1.07 -4.16 -55.62
C ASN A 93 -1.24 -2.71 -56.09
N GLU A 94 -2.45 -2.17 -56.07
CA GLU A 94 -2.71 -0.75 -56.34
C GLU A 94 -2.15 0.14 -55.22
N ASP A 95 -2.35 -0.25 -53.95
CA ASP A 95 -1.78 0.42 -52.79
C ASP A 95 -0.25 0.37 -52.81
N LYS A 96 0.34 -0.78 -53.14
CA LYS A 96 1.79 -0.94 -53.33
C LYS A 96 2.31 0.04 -54.39
N LYS A 97 1.65 0.13 -55.55
CA LYS A 97 2.03 1.07 -56.61
C LYS A 97 1.89 2.53 -56.17
N LYS A 98 0.86 2.86 -55.37
CA LYS A 98 0.66 4.20 -54.83
C LYS A 98 1.77 4.58 -53.84
N LEU A 99 2.15 3.65 -52.96
CA LEU A 99 3.28 3.81 -52.03
C LEU A 99 4.61 3.94 -52.77
N GLU A 100 4.86 3.11 -53.79
CA GLU A 100 6.07 3.22 -54.64
C GLU A 100 6.16 4.59 -55.34
N LYS A 101 5.03 5.14 -55.81
CA LYS A 101 4.96 6.49 -56.39
C LYS A 101 5.21 7.59 -55.35
N GLN A 102 4.70 7.44 -54.12
CA GLN A 102 4.99 8.37 -53.02
C GLN A 102 6.47 8.32 -52.61
N ILE A 103 7.09 7.14 -52.66
CA ILE A 103 8.53 6.99 -52.41
C ILE A 103 9.35 7.67 -53.51
N LEU A 104 8.93 7.54 -54.78
CA LEU A 104 9.54 8.28 -55.90
C LEU A 104 9.41 9.78 -55.67
N SER A 105 8.20 10.30 -55.38
CA SER A 105 8.03 11.73 -55.15
C SER A 105 8.81 12.24 -53.96
N LEU A 106 8.94 11.46 -52.87
CA LEU A 106 9.75 11.83 -51.70
C LEU A 106 11.25 11.77 -51.99
N LYS A 107 11.73 10.78 -52.76
CA LYS A 107 13.13 10.72 -53.20
C LYS A 107 13.46 11.90 -54.13
N ASP A 108 12.56 12.23 -55.04
CA ASP A 108 12.67 13.37 -55.94
C ASP A 108 12.63 14.69 -55.16
N LEU A 109 11.82 14.79 -54.10
CA LEU A 109 11.78 15.94 -53.20
C LEU A 109 13.08 16.07 -52.39
N VAL A 110 13.67 14.96 -51.97
CA VAL A 110 14.98 14.94 -51.29
C VAL A 110 16.11 15.32 -52.24
N GLU A 111 16.08 14.87 -53.48
CA GLU A 111 17.01 15.32 -54.55
C GLU A 111 16.85 16.80 -54.86
N ASP A 112 15.61 17.29 -54.99
CA ASP A 112 15.32 18.72 -55.25
C ASP A 112 15.77 19.60 -54.06
N LEU A 113 15.62 19.13 -52.81
CA LEU A 113 16.12 19.81 -51.62
C LEU A 113 17.65 19.83 -51.51
N LYS A 114 18.33 18.77 -51.99
CA LYS A 114 19.79 18.72 -52.13
C LYS A 114 20.29 19.67 -53.23
N GLN A 115 19.62 19.69 -54.38
CA GLN A 115 19.95 20.56 -55.51
C GLN A 115 19.73 22.05 -55.18
N ARG A 116 18.72 22.36 -54.37
CA ARG A 116 18.42 23.73 -53.88
C ARG A 116 19.29 24.18 -52.70
N ARG A 117 20.27 23.38 -52.25
CA ARG A 117 21.14 23.64 -51.08
C ARG A 117 20.37 23.97 -49.78
N LEU A 118 19.18 23.39 -49.59
CA LEU A 118 18.41 23.50 -48.34
C LEU A 118 18.72 22.38 -47.32
N LEU A 119 19.54 21.42 -47.73
CA LEU A 119 20.18 20.39 -46.90
C LEU A 119 21.67 20.40 -47.23
N SER A 120 22.50 20.92 -46.32
CA SER A 120 23.95 20.94 -46.47
C SER A 120 24.61 19.96 -45.50
N ASP A 121 25.74 19.38 -45.88
CA ASP A 121 26.52 18.46 -45.04
C ASP A 121 26.94 19.12 -43.70
N GLU A 122 27.00 20.46 -43.65
CA GLU A 122 27.23 21.25 -42.43
C GLU A 122 26.07 21.22 -41.43
N ALA A 123 24.81 21.07 -41.87
CA ALA A 123 23.67 20.97 -40.96
C ALA A 123 23.63 19.60 -40.26
N SER A 124 24.06 18.54 -40.96
CA SER A 124 24.26 17.21 -40.37
C SER A 124 25.39 17.24 -39.33
N ALA A 125 26.52 17.88 -39.66
CA ALA A 125 27.65 18.03 -38.74
C ALA A 125 27.31 18.86 -37.50
N ALA A 126 26.55 19.96 -37.65
CA ALA A 126 26.12 20.81 -36.53
C ALA A 126 25.10 20.13 -35.60
N ILE A 127 24.19 19.30 -36.14
CA ILE A 127 23.26 18.47 -35.34
C ILE A 127 24.02 17.36 -34.63
N MET A 128 25.01 16.74 -35.29
CA MET A 128 25.89 15.78 -34.64
C MET A 128 26.73 16.45 -33.56
N ASP A 129 27.29 17.64 -33.72
CA ASP A 129 28.09 18.29 -32.68
C ASP A 129 27.28 18.80 -31.47
N SER A 130 26.01 19.13 -31.65
CA SER A 130 25.11 19.63 -30.59
C SER A 130 24.33 18.54 -29.86
N THR A 131 24.33 17.29 -30.35
CA THR A 131 23.65 16.18 -29.70
C THR A 131 24.57 15.48 -28.69
N PRO A 132 24.06 15.06 -27.52
CA PRO A 132 24.80 14.19 -26.61
C PRO A 132 25.32 12.94 -27.33
N ASP A 133 26.55 12.51 -27.02
CA ASP A 133 27.20 11.36 -27.68
C ASP A 133 26.36 10.07 -27.62
N SER A 134 25.55 9.92 -26.58
CA SER A 134 24.58 8.82 -26.46
C SER A 134 23.52 8.85 -27.56
N LEU A 135 23.02 10.03 -27.95
CA LEU A 135 22.06 10.19 -29.05
C LEU A 135 22.73 10.08 -30.42
N LYS A 136 23.99 10.52 -30.56
CA LYS A 136 24.78 10.33 -31.81
C LYS A 136 24.92 8.86 -32.15
N ASN A 137 25.38 8.04 -31.20
CA ASN A 137 25.55 6.59 -31.37
C ASN A 137 24.26 5.87 -31.79
N ILE A 138 23.13 6.38 -31.32
CA ILE A 138 21.81 5.83 -31.60
C ILE A 138 21.32 6.22 -33.01
N LEU A 139 21.55 7.48 -33.40
CA LEU A 139 21.25 7.98 -34.74
C LEU A 139 22.12 7.27 -35.79
N GLU A 140 23.41 7.11 -35.52
CA GLU A 140 24.33 6.34 -36.37
C GLU A 140 23.90 4.89 -36.52
N ARG A 141 23.39 4.25 -35.46
CA ARG A 141 22.84 2.89 -35.54
C ARG A 141 21.60 2.81 -36.43
N GLN A 142 20.70 3.78 -36.35
CA GLN A 142 19.50 3.84 -37.20
C GLN A 142 19.85 4.03 -38.69
N LEU A 143 20.89 4.83 -38.96
CA LEU A 143 21.30 5.24 -40.30
C LEU A 143 22.25 4.24 -40.99
N VAL A 144 23.22 3.68 -40.26
CA VAL A 144 24.34 2.92 -40.85
C VAL A 144 24.23 1.42 -40.60
N ALA A 145 23.87 1.00 -39.39
CA ALA A 145 23.93 -0.41 -38.99
C ALA A 145 22.79 -0.81 -38.04
N ARG A 146 21.60 -1.11 -38.59
CA ARG A 146 20.41 -1.49 -37.81
C ARG A 146 20.64 -2.66 -36.82
N ASN A 147 21.59 -3.54 -37.13
CA ASN A 147 21.95 -4.71 -36.33
C ASN A 147 23.13 -4.50 -35.37
N ALA A 148 23.64 -3.27 -35.20
CA ALA A 148 24.72 -3.00 -34.25
C ALA A 148 24.30 -3.32 -32.81
N LYS A 149 25.26 -3.65 -31.94
CA LYS A 149 24.99 -3.88 -30.51
C LYS A 149 24.58 -2.57 -29.83
N PHE A 150 23.68 -2.65 -28.85
CA PHE A 150 23.34 -1.50 -28.01
C PHE A 150 24.54 -1.13 -27.13
N THR A 151 24.79 0.18 -26.96
CA THR A 151 25.82 0.65 -26.05
C THR A 151 25.44 0.33 -24.59
N PRO A 152 26.41 0.17 -23.68
CA PRO A 152 26.14 -0.09 -22.26
C PRO A 152 25.28 1.00 -21.61
N GLU A 153 25.47 2.27 -21.99
CA GLU A 153 24.74 3.42 -21.46
C GLU A 153 23.27 3.37 -21.87
N LEU A 154 22.98 3.06 -23.13
CA LEU A 154 21.61 2.91 -23.62
C LEU A 154 20.94 1.68 -23.02
N ARG A 155 21.68 0.58 -22.85
CA ARG A 155 21.18 -0.62 -22.15
C ARG A 155 20.78 -0.27 -20.71
N ALA A 156 21.64 0.44 -19.98
CA ALA A 156 21.34 0.87 -18.62
C ALA A 156 20.11 1.80 -18.57
N PHE A 157 20.04 2.78 -19.48
CA PHE A 157 18.88 3.67 -19.60
C PHE A 157 17.58 2.92 -19.89
N ALA A 158 17.58 2.03 -20.89
CA ALA A 158 16.41 1.27 -21.30
C ALA A 158 15.92 0.34 -20.18
N LEU A 159 16.83 -0.38 -19.52
CA LEU A 159 16.49 -1.25 -18.38
C LEU A 159 15.94 -0.43 -17.20
N THR A 160 16.54 0.72 -16.91
CA THR A 160 16.11 1.60 -15.81
C THR A 160 14.71 2.17 -16.07
N LEU A 161 14.47 2.67 -17.29
CA LEU A 161 13.16 3.22 -17.67
C LEU A 161 12.07 2.15 -17.66
N HIS A 162 12.36 0.97 -18.22
CA HIS A 162 11.44 -0.16 -18.21
C HIS A 162 11.16 -0.67 -16.79
N TYR A 163 12.18 -0.70 -15.92
CA TYR A 163 12.04 -1.04 -14.50
C TYR A 163 11.11 -0.08 -13.76
N TYR A 164 11.23 1.24 -13.99
CA TYR A 164 10.32 2.22 -13.37
C TYR A 164 8.90 2.13 -13.92
N SER A 165 8.74 1.98 -15.24
CA SER A 165 7.42 1.84 -15.85
C SER A 165 7.52 1.30 -17.28
N PRO A 166 7.03 0.07 -17.55
CA PRO A 166 6.94 -0.46 -18.91
C PRO A 166 6.05 0.40 -19.82
N ARG A 167 5.03 1.06 -19.26
CA ARG A 167 4.17 1.99 -20.00
C ARG A 167 4.91 3.24 -20.44
N ALA A 168 5.68 3.84 -19.53
CA ALA A 168 6.51 5.00 -19.88
C ALA A 168 7.58 4.62 -20.89
N TYR A 169 8.18 3.44 -20.74
CA TYR A 169 9.12 2.90 -21.71
C TYR A 169 8.51 2.76 -23.11
N ASN A 170 7.33 2.14 -23.21
CA ASN A 170 6.65 1.97 -24.50
C ASN A 170 6.24 3.32 -25.12
N PHE A 171 5.75 4.26 -24.31
CA PHE A 171 5.44 5.61 -24.76
C PHE A 171 6.68 6.31 -25.34
N VAL A 172 7.77 6.37 -24.58
CA VAL A 172 9.04 6.97 -25.05
C VAL A 172 9.53 6.23 -26.31
N ARG A 173 9.44 4.91 -26.34
CA ARG A 173 9.82 4.14 -27.51
C ARG A 173 9.00 4.52 -28.76
N GLU A 174 7.69 4.70 -28.64
CA GLU A 174 6.80 5.10 -29.73
C GLU A 174 7.06 6.54 -30.19
N GLU A 175 7.15 7.49 -29.25
CA GLU A 175 7.40 8.92 -29.52
C GLU A 175 8.74 9.16 -30.22
N PHE A 176 9.77 8.38 -29.88
CA PHE A 176 11.08 8.47 -30.52
C PHE A 176 11.24 7.51 -31.70
N ASN A 177 10.19 7.16 -32.45
CA ASN A 177 10.28 6.32 -33.65
C ASN A 177 10.98 4.97 -33.43
N ASN A 178 10.69 4.30 -32.30
CA ASN A 178 11.28 3.02 -31.90
C ASN A 178 12.81 3.07 -31.74
N LEU A 179 13.32 4.19 -31.24
CA LEU A 179 14.74 4.39 -30.91
C LEU A 179 15.25 3.38 -29.87
N LEU A 180 14.40 3.08 -28.89
CA LEU A 180 14.70 2.19 -27.79
C LEU A 180 14.55 0.72 -28.21
N PRO A 181 15.30 -0.21 -27.58
CA PRO A 181 15.20 -1.62 -27.88
C PRO A 181 13.76 -2.17 -27.79
N HIS A 182 13.52 -3.32 -28.41
CA HIS A 182 12.24 -4.00 -28.20
C HIS A 182 12.19 -4.59 -26.79
N PRO A 183 11.02 -4.65 -26.11
CA PRO A 183 10.88 -5.30 -24.81
C PRO A 183 11.42 -6.74 -24.76
N ASP A 184 11.38 -7.48 -25.87
CA ASP A 184 11.98 -8.83 -25.96
C ASP A 184 13.51 -8.79 -25.78
N THR A 185 14.17 -7.79 -26.34
CA THR A 185 15.61 -7.57 -26.12
C THR A 185 15.91 -7.25 -24.66
N LEU A 186 15.02 -6.51 -23.98
CA LEU A 186 15.15 -6.25 -22.54
C LEU A 186 14.99 -7.55 -21.75
N ARG A 187 14.04 -8.41 -22.15
CA ARG A 187 13.83 -9.71 -21.53
C ARG A 187 15.07 -10.59 -21.63
N GLU A 188 15.70 -10.66 -22.81
CA GLU A 188 16.99 -11.36 -22.99
C GLU A 188 18.08 -10.78 -22.09
N TRP A 189 18.13 -9.46 -21.92
CA TRP A 189 19.09 -8.82 -21.02
C TRP A 189 18.85 -9.13 -19.54
N TYR A 190 17.61 -9.38 -19.13
CA TYR A 190 17.27 -9.83 -17.78
C TYR A 190 17.58 -11.32 -17.56
N MET A 191 17.54 -12.15 -18.60
CA MET A 191 17.80 -13.60 -18.51
C MET A 191 19.25 -13.97 -18.12
N VAL A 192 20.14 -12.99 -17.95
CA VAL A 192 21.50 -13.22 -17.45
C VAL A 192 21.50 -13.63 -15.98
N ILE A 193 20.49 -13.22 -15.21
CA ILE A 193 20.38 -13.53 -13.78
C ILE A 193 19.75 -14.91 -13.62
N ASP A 194 20.40 -15.78 -12.84
CA ASP A 194 19.83 -17.07 -12.49
C ASP A 194 18.64 -16.89 -11.54
N GLY A 195 17.45 -17.26 -12.03
CA GLY A 195 16.19 -17.26 -11.27
C GLY A 195 15.82 -18.64 -10.73
N SER A 196 16.78 -19.57 -10.65
CA SER A 196 16.55 -20.90 -10.08
C SER A 196 16.27 -20.84 -8.57
N PRO A 197 15.55 -21.84 -8.02
CA PRO A 197 15.28 -21.93 -6.59
C PRO A 197 16.57 -21.95 -5.76
N GLY A 198 16.53 -21.31 -4.58
CA GLY A 198 17.67 -21.18 -3.67
C GLY A 198 18.17 -19.75 -3.56
N PHE A 199 19.45 -19.59 -3.18
CA PHE A 199 20.02 -18.26 -2.98
C PHE A 199 20.73 -17.73 -4.23
N SER A 200 20.37 -16.50 -4.64
CA SER A 200 21.01 -15.80 -5.76
C SER A 200 22.47 -15.45 -5.47
N LYS A 201 23.40 -15.89 -6.31
CA LYS A 201 24.84 -15.61 -6.16
C LYS A 201 25.16 -14.14 -6.38
N GLU A 202 24.41 -13.48 -7.25
CA GLU A 202 24.52 -12.07 -7.62
C GLU A 202 24.30 -11.17 -6.40
N SER A 203 23.35 -11.51 -5.53
CA SER A 203 23.07 -10.75 -4.30
C SER A 203 24.25 -10.77 -3.33
N PHE A 204 24.89 -11.93 -3.14
CA PHE A 204 26.09 -12.03 -2.28
C PHE A 204 27.32 -11.38 -2.93
N ASN A 205 27.45 -11.43 -4.26
CA ASN A 205 28.50 -10.69 -4.96
C ASN A 205 28.33 -9.18 -4.77
N ALA A 206 27.09 -8.66 -4.80
CA ALA A 206 26.82 -7.26 -4.51
C ALA A 206 27.19 -6.90 -3.05
N LEU A 207 26.89 -7.77 -2.08
CA LEU A 207 27.33 -7.59 -0.69
C LEU A 207 28.87 -7.55 -0.59
N LYS A 208 29.58 -8.48 -1.25
CA LYS A 208 31.05 -8.49 -1.31
C LYS A 208 31.61 -7.19 -1.91
N MET A 209 30.96 -6.62 -2.92
CA MET A 209 31.35 -5.34 -3.49
C MET A 209 31.15 -4.19 -2.51
N GLN A 210 30.06 -4.18 -1.74
CA GLN A 210 29.84 -3.17 -0.69
C GLN A 210 30.86 -3.31 0.45
N VAL A 211 31.19 -4.53 0.88
CA VAL A 211 32.20 -4.77 1.93
C VAL A 211 33.60 -4.26 1.52
N LYS A 212 33.92 -4.29 0.22
CA LYS A 212 35.16 -3.69 -0.30
C LYS A 212 35.22 -2.17 -0.11
N GLN A 213 34.06 -1.50 -0.11
CA GLN A 213 33.96 -0.05 0.13
C GLN A 213 33.96 0.26 1.63
N ASP A 214 33.13 -0.44 2.40
CA ASP A 214 33.00 -0.31 3.85
C ASP A 214 33.30 -1.63 4.56
N LYS A 215 34.33 -1.64 5.42
CA LYS A 215 34.83 -2.88 6.06
C LYS A 215 33.89 -3.46 7.12
N ASN A 216 32.88 -2.72 7.59
CA ASN A 216 32.02 -3.16 8.69
C ASN A 216 30.54 -2.99 8.35
N ILE A 217 29.99 -3.98 7.64
CA ILE A 217 28.57 -4.02 7.27
C ILE A 217 27.82 -4.91 8.26
N ILE A 218 26.92 -4.29 9.02
CA ILE A 218 26.00 -4.98 9.93
C ILE A 218 24.65 -5.16 9.22
N ILE A 219 24.12 -6.37 9.26
CA ILE A 219 22.90 -6.77 8.56
C ILE A 219 21.82 -7.22 9.56
N ASN A 220 20.58 -6.83 9.26
CA ASN A 220 19.36 -7.45 9.78
C ASN A 220 18.72 -8.31 8.68
N LEU A 221 18.52 -9.59 8.92
CA LEU A 221 17.84 -10.49 8.00
C LEU A 221 16.34 -10.48 8.27
N VAL A 222 15.52 -10.11 7.29
CA VAL A 222 14.05 -10.11 7.43
C VAL A 222 13.47 -11.28 6.64
N ILE A 223 12.65 -12.09 7.31
CA ILE A 223 12.02 -13.29 6.74
C ILE A 223 10.50 -13.08 6.72
N GLU A 224 9.90 -13.17 5.54
CA GLU A 224 8.46 -13.12 5.35
C GLU A 224 8.03 -14.12 4.26
N LYS A 225 6.87 -14.75 4.44
CA LYS A 225 6.29 -15.64 3.43
C LYS A 225 5.27 -14.86 2.59
N MET A 226 5.35 -14.99 1.27
CA MET A 226 4.34 -14.48 0.35
C MET A 226 3.49 -15.63 -0.19
N SER A 227 2.18 -15.49 -0.11
CA SER A 227 1.26 -16.41 -0.79
C SER A 227 1.20 -16.04 -2.27
N ILE A 228 1.53 -17.01 -3.12
CA ILE A 228 1.36 -16.93 -4.57
C ILE A 228 0.18 -17.82 -4.98
N ARG A 229 -0.35 -17.57 -6.19
CA ARG A 229 -1.41 -18.42 -6.74
C ARG A 229 -0.84 -19.83 -6.97
N GLU A 230 -1.52 -20.83 -6.43
CA GLU A 230 -1.24 -22.24 -6.73
C GLU A 230 -1.49 -22.51 -8.22
N LEU A 231 -0.40 -22.76 -8.95
CA LEU A 231 -0.41 -23.08 -10.36
C LEU A 231 0.89 -23.82 -10.69
N VAL A 232 0.78 -24.95 -11.37
CA VAL A 232 1.93 -25.68 -11.91
C VAL A 232 2.03 -25.40 -13.41
N GLU A 233 3.17 -24.88 -13.85
CA GLU A 233 3.45 -24.58 -15.25
C GLU A 233 4.65 -25.39 -15.76
N TYR A 234 4.57 -25.93 -16.96
CA TYR A 234 5.70 -26.58 -17.61
C TYR A 234 6.27 -25.65 -18.69
N SER A 235 7.54 -25.26 -18.53
CA SER A 235 8.22 -24.38 -19.48
C SER A 235 9.70 -24.74 -19.57
N ASN A 236 10.29 -24.65 -20.76
CA ASN A 236 11.72 -24.93 -21.00
C ASN A 236 12.23 -26.27 -20.43
N GLY A 237 11.39 -27.31 -20.46
CA GLY A 237 11.76 -28.63 -19.96
C GLY A 237 11.64 -28.81 -18.43
N ARG A 238 11.16 -27.82 -17.69
CA ARG A 238 11.04 -27.83 -16.22
C ARG A 238 9.62 -27.53 -15.76
N PHE A 239 9.24 -28.12 -14.64
CA PHE A 239 8.01 -27.77 -13.92
C PHE A 239 8.29 -26.63 -12.94
N TYR A 240 7.41 -25.64 -12.94
CA TYR A 240 7.37 -24.52 -12.02
C TYR A 240 6.09 -24.62 -11.20
N GLY A 241 6.11 -24.22 -9.93
CA GLY A 241 4.92 -24.19 -9.06
C GLY A 241 4.97 -25.11 -7.85
N TYR A 242 5.90 -26.07 -7.82
CA TYR A 242 6.20 -26.82 -6.60
C TYR A 242 7.08 -26.00 -5.65
N VAL A 243 7.01 -26.29 -4.34
CA VAL A 243 7.90 -25.70 -3.34
C VAL A 243 9.28 -26.32 -3.49
N ASP A 244 10.21 -25.57 -4.09
CA ASP A 244 11.62 -25.91 -4.17
C ASP A 244 12.41 -24.81 -3.45
N LEU A 245 13.22 -25.20 -2.47
CA LEU A 245 14.04 -24.30 -1.67
C LEU A 245 15.51 -24.27 -2.14
N GLY A 246 15.84 -25.01 -3.21
CA GLY A 246 17.16 -24.98 -3.85
C GLY A 246 18.27 -25.75 -3.12
N MET A 247 17.91 -26.70 -2.26
CA MET A 247 18.87 -27.44 -1.40
C MET A 247 19.38 -28.77 -1.98
N GLY A 248 18.95 -29.15 -3.19
CA GLY A 248 19.33 -30.43 -3.79
C GLY A 248 18.63 -31.61 -3.11
N SER A 249 17.88 -32.39 -3.89
CA SER A 249 17.23 -33.60 -3.41
C SER A 249 18.24 -34.74 -3.27
N GLU A 250 18.69 -35.01 -2.05
CA GLU A 250 19.09 -36.37 -1.61
C GLU A 250 18.08 -36.95 -0.59
N HIS A 251 16.84 -36.46 -0.58
CA HIS A 251 15.77 -37.10 0.16
C HIS A 251 14.64 -37.47 -0.79
N ASP A 252 14.73 -38.71 -1.27
CA ASP A 252 13.59 -39.51 -1.73
C ASP A 252 12.60 -39.69 -0.57
N GLY A 253 11.31 -39.55 -0.88
CA GLY A 253 10.22 -40.22 -0.17
C GLY A 253 9.53 -39.42 0.94
N ASP A 254 8.23 -39.19 0.71
CA ASP A 254 7.16 -39.05 1.70
C ASP A 254 7.53 -38.45 3.06
N HIS A 255 7.30 -37.15 3.22
CA HIS A 255 7.00 -36.63 4.55
C HIS A 255 5.77 -35.73 4.52
N ASP A 256 4.73 -36.25 5.19
CA ASP A 256 3.56 -35.54 5.65
C ASP A 256 3.94 -34.19 6.29
N ASN A 257 3.02 -33.22 6.16
CA ASN A 257 3.04 -31.81 6.63
C ASN A 257 3.35 -31.56 8.13
N LYS A 258 4.33 -32.24 8.73
CA LYS A 258 4.71 -32.07 10.14
C LYS A 258 6.11 -31.48 10.35
N ASP A 259 7.00 -31.52 9.37
CA ASP A 259 8.39 -31.09 9.53
C ASP A 259 8.81 -29.94 8.59
N GLU A 260 7.93 -28.98 8.29
CA GLU A 260 8.29 -27.77 7.53
C GLU A 260 9.40 -26.93 8.21
N ALA A 261 9.60 -27.09 9.53
CA ALA A 261 10.61 -26.36 10.29
C ALA A 261 12.05 -26.82 9.95
N ILE A 262 12.26 -28.08 9.59
CA ILE A 262 13.60 -28.66 9.35
C ILE A 262 14.22 -28.08 8.07
N PRO A 263 13.51 -28.00 6.92
CA PRO A 263 14.02 -27.32 5.72
C PRO A 263 14.27 -25.82 5.94
N GLU A 264 13.39 -25.13 6.66
CA GLU A 264 13.54 -23.68 6.91
C GLU A 264 14.75 -23.36 7.79
N ARG A 265 14.99 -24.16 8.82
CA ARG A 265 16.19 -24.08 9.65
C ARG A 265 17.46 -24.26 8.82
N ALA A 266 17.51 -25.29 7.98
CA ALA A 266 18.67 -25.57 7.13
C ALA A 266 18.96 -24.40 6.17
N ASN A 267 17.91 -23.82 5.58
CA ASN A 267 18.03 -22.65 4.72
C ASN A 267 18.55 -21.43 5.48
N LEU A 268 18.01 -21.16 6.67
CA LEU A 268 18.46 -20.02 7.47
C LEU A 268 19.94 -20.13 7.83
N LEU A 269 20.39 -21.30 8.29
CA LEU A 269 21.80 -21.54 8.59
C LEU A 269 22.67 -21.37 7.35
N LYS A 270 22.24 -21.90 6.19
CA LYS A 270 22.97 -21.72 4.93
C LYS A 270 23.04 -20.26 4.50
N CYS A 271 21.96 -19.50 4.68
CA CYS A 271 21.93 -18.07 4.41
C CYS A 271 22.94 -17.31 5.28
N LEU A 272 22.96 -17.58 6.59
CA LEU A 272 23.90 -16.96 7.53
C LEU A 272 25.36 -17.26 7.15
N GLN A 273 25.68 -18.50 6.75
CA GLN A 273 27.01 -18.86 6.23
C GLN A 273 27.39 -18.01 5.00
N LEU A 274 26.50 -17.89 4.02
CA LEU A 274 26.76 -17.13 2.79
C LEU A 274 26.92 -15.62 3.05
N ILE A 275 26.22 -15.08 4.05
CA ILE A 275 26.37 -13.69 4.50
C ILE A 275 27.77 -13.48 5.12
N GLU A 276 28.22 -14.39 5.98
CA GLU A 276 29.55 -14.32 6.60
C GLU A 276 30.68 -14.49 5.58
N GLU A 277 30.54 -15.44 4.64
CA GLU A 277 31.48 -15.62 3.51
C GLU A 277 31.57 -14.36 2.62
N SER A 278 30.55 -13.50 2.66
CA SER A 278 30.55 -12.22 1.96
C SER A 278 31.27 -11.11 2.72
N GLY A 279 31.71 -11.37 3.95
CA GLY A 279 32.38 -10.41 4.84
C GLY A 279 31.43 -9.51 5.63
N CYS A 280 30.13 -9.83 5.65
CA CYS A 280 29.12 -9.09 6.40
C CYS A 280 28.85 -9.73 7.77
N GLN A 281 28.35 -8.94 8.73
CA GLN A 281 27.96 -9.43 10.06
C GLN A 281 26.44 -9.38 10.23
N CYS A 282 25.78 -10.54 10.21
CA CYS A 282 24.36 -10.63 10.56
C CYS A 282 24.19 -10.58 12.08
N ARG A 283 23.60 -9.51 12.61
CA ARG A 283 23.39 -9.33 14.07
C ARG A 283 21.97 -9.58 14.52
N SER A 284 21.02 -9.52 13.60
CA SER A 284 19.62 -9.73 13.94
C SER A 284 18.83 -10.41 12.83
N ILE A 285 17.79 -11.13 13.23
CA ILE A 285 16.80 -11.75 12.35
C ILE A 285 15.41 -11.25 12.78
N THR A 286 14.61 -10.79 11.83
CA THR A 286 13.23 -10.34 12.05
C THR A 286 12.26 -11.21 11.26
N PHE A 287 11.21 -11.71 11.90
CA PHE A 287 10.21 -12.57 11.24
C PHE A 287 8.80 -12.35 11.81
N ASP A 288 7.79 -12.88 11.14
CA ASP A 288 6.40 -12.81 11.61
C ASP A 288 6.11 -13.82 12.75
N GLY A 289 4.96 -13.70 13.42
CA GLY A 289 4.61 -14.59 14.55
C GLY A 289 4.12 -15.98 14.15
N ALA A 290 4.55 -16.53 13.00
CA ALA A 290 4.12 -17.85 12.56
C ALA A 290 4.72 -18.97 13.43
N ALA A 291 3.95 -20.03 13.67
CA ALA A 291 4.39 -21.15 14.50
C ALA A 291 5.66 -21.84 13.97
N VAL A 292 5.79 -21.95 12.64
CA VAL A 292 6.96 -22.55 11.98
C VAL A 292 8.23 -21.75 12.26
N ASN A 293 8.17 -20.42 12.17
CA ASN A 293 9.31 -19.53 12.47
C ASN A 293 9.72 -19.61 13.94
N ILE A 294 8.74 -19.71 14.85
CA ILE A 294 9.01 -19.89 16.29
C ILE A 294 9.65 -21.25 16.55
N ALA A 295 9.16 -22.32 15.93
CA ALA A 295 9.74 -23.67 16.05
C ALA A 295 11.18 -23.72 15.53
N MET A 296 11.44 -23.13 14.36
CA MET A 296 12.77 -22.98 13.78
C MET A 296 13.74 -22.27 14.73
N CYS A 297 13.34 -21.15 15.34
CA CYS A 297 14.20 -20.43 16.28
C CYS A 297 14.41 -21.20 17.60
N ASN A 298 13.38 -21.88 18.12
CA ASN A 298 13.52 -22.73 19.31
C ASN A 298 14.55 -23.85 19.08
N GLU A 299 14.55 -24.45 17.89
CA GLU A 299 15.54 -25.44 17.48
C GLU A 299 16.98 -24.88 17.38
N LEU A 300 17.12 -23.59 17.08
CA LEU A 300 18.41 -22.88 17.12
C LEU A 300 18.86 -22.52 18.55
N GLY A 301 18.03 -22.79 19.56
CA GLY A 301 18.34 -22.57 20.97
C GLY A 301 17.84 -21.25 21.54
N THR A 302 16.93 -20.56 20.84
CA THR A 302 16.19 -19.43 21.43
C THR A 302 15.07 -19.93 22.32
N GLN A 303 14.70 -19.17 23.33
CA GLN A 303 13.54 -19.44 24.18
C GLN A 303 12.74 -18.16 24.34
N TYR A 304 11.46 -18.19 23.95
CA TYR A 304 10.56 -17.03 24.03
C TYR A 304 9.64 -17.06 25.26
N GLN A 305 9.81 -18.02 26.16
CA GLN A 305 9.00 -18.18 27.36
C GLN A 305 9.55 -17.33 28.51
N PHE A 306 8.66 -16.83 29.37
CA PHE A 306 9.02 -16.11 30.59
C PHE A 306 9.04 -17.09 31.78
N PRO A 307 9.97 -16.95 32.75
CA PRO A 307 10.97 -15.90 32.92
C PRO A 307 12.25 -16.04 32.09
N ASP A 308 12.49 -17.22 31.53
CA ASP A 308 13.74 -17.60 30.85
C ASP A 308 13.79 -17.13 29.39
N LEU A 309 13.51 -15.84 29.16
CA LEU A 309 13.55 -15.25 27.83
C LEU A 309 15.00 -15.20 27.33
N LYS A 310 15.30 -16.01 26.32
CA LYS A 310 16.57 -16.03 25.58
C LYS A 310 16.31 -15.82 24.09
N PRO A 311 16.17 -14.57 23.62
CA PRO A 311 15.79 -14.27 22.25
C PRO A 311 17.02 -14.26 21.31
N SER A 312 18.06 -15.02 21.62
CA SER A 312 19.31 -15.06 20.86
C SER A 312 19.90 -16.46 20.85
N PHE A 313 20.66 -16.74 19.80
CA PHE A 313 21.45 -17.95 19.65
C PHE A 313 22.87 -17.61 19.18
N GLN A 314 23.78 -18.55 19.40
CA GLN A 314 25.18 -18.43 18.99
C GLN A 314 25.37 -19.07 17.62
N PHE A 315 26.04 -18.35 16.72
CA PHE A 315 26.42 -18.81 15.39
C PHE A 315 27.83 -18.32 15.10
N ASN A 316 28.78 -19.23 14.83
CA ASN A 316 30.19 -18.92 14.54
C ASN A 316 30.84 -17.90 15.52
N ASN A 317 30.63 -18.10 16.82
CA ASN A 317 31.08 -17.22 17.92
C ASN A 317 30.47 -15.79 17.90
N MET A 318 29.39 -15.58 17.17
CA MET A 318 28.60 -14.36 17.21
C MET A 318 27.21 -14.63 17.78
N GLU A 319 26.73 -13.69 18.60
CA GLU A 319 25.35 -13.71 19.07
C GLU A 319 24.43 -13.07 18.03
N VAL A 320 23.45 -13.83 17.57
CA VAL A 320 22.41 -13.37 16.65
C VAL A 320 21.11 -13.21 17.41
N HIS A 321 20.56 -11.99 17.41
CA HIS A 321 19.31 -11.66 18.10
C HIS A 321 18.10 -11.88 17.21
N THR A 322 17.01 -12.38 17.77
CA THR A 322 15.75 -12.63 17.07
C THR A 322 14.68 -11.65 17.50
N PHE A 323 13.94 -11.12 16.52
CA PHE A 323 12.88 -10.15 16.72
C PHE A 323 11.61 -10.59 15.98
N TRP A 324 10.47 -10.37 16.61
CA TRP A 324 9.19 -10.43 15.91
C TRP A 324 8.89 -9.09 15.27
N ASP A 325 8.32 -9.08 14.07
CA ASP A 325 7.89 -7.82 13.45
C ASP A 325 6.79 -7.16 14.30
N ALA A 326 7.12 -5.99 14.86
CA ALA A 326 6.23 -5.14 15.61
C ALA A 326 4.92 -4.81 14.86
N CYS A 327 4.97 -4.63 13.53
CA CYS A 327 3.79 -4.34 12.73
C CYS A 327 2.85 -5.55 12.66
N HIS A 328 3.37 -6.76 12.52
CA HIS A 328 2.59 -7.99 12.64
C HIS A 328 2.04 -8.16 14.07
N MET A 329 2.86 -7.94 15.09
CA MET A 329 2.46 -8.14 16.48
C MET A 329 1.32 -7.22 16.90
N VAL A 330 1.36 -5.93 16.55
CA VAL A 330 0.25 -5.00 16.88
C VAL A 330 -1.05 -5.38 16.17
N LYS A 331 -0.98 -5.93 14.94
CA LYS A 331 -2.18 -6.49 14.27
C LYS A 331 -2.77 -7.65 15.08
N LEU A 332 -1.92 -8.58 15.51
CA LEU A 332 -2.35 -9.73 16.32
C LEU A 332 -2.95 -9.29 17.65
N VAL A 333 -2.33 -8.35 18.36
CA VAL A 333 -2.87 -7.83 19.63
C VAL A 333 -4.25 -7.21 19.43
N ARG A 334 -4.44 -6.38 18.40
CA ARG A 334 -5.75 -5.81 18.07
C ARG A 334 -6.78 -6.89 17.75
N ASN A 335 -6.40 -7.87 16.93
CA ASN A 335 -7.30 -8.95 16.53
C ASN A 335 -7.70 -9.78 17.76
N THR A 336 -6.75 -10.16 18.60
CA THR A 336 -7.01 -10.91 19.83
C THR A 336 -7.94 -10.16 20.77
N LEU A 337 -7.70 -8.87 21.02
CA LEU A 337 -8.59 -8.07 21.88
C LEU A 337 -10.00 -7.96 21.26
N GLY A 338 -10.10 -7.76 19.96
CA GLY A 338 -11.38 -7.64 19.27
C GLY A 338 -12.16 -8.98 19.17
N ASP A 339 -11.47 -10.10 18.99
CA ASP A 339 -12.08 -11.44 18.87
C ASP A 339 -12.46 -12.00 20.25
N ARG A 340 -11.59 -11.82 21.26
CA ARG A 340 -11.81 -12.30 22.63
C ARG A 340 -12.68 -11.36 23.46
N ASN A 341 -12.83 -10.11 23.04
CA ASN A 341 -13.53 -9.01 23.71
C ASN A 341 -12.98 -8.59 25.08
N ILE A 342 -12.43 -9.51 25.87
CA ILE A 342 -11.91 -9.26 27.22
C ILE A 342 -10.52 -9.87 27.34
N LEU A 343 -9.55 -9.06 27.76
CA LEU A 343 -8.24 -9.47 28.28
C LEU A 343 -8.15 -9.04 29.74
N TYR A 344 -7.13 -9.49 30.46
CA TYR A 344 -6.90 -9.09 31.85
C TYR A 344 -5.50 -8.50 31.99
N ASP A 345 -5.38 -7.43 32.78
CA ASP A 345 -4.09 -6.90 33.17
C ASP A 345 -3.43 -7.81 34.25
N PRO A 346 -2.16 -7.59 34.62
CA PRO A 346 -1.48 -8.33 35.70
C PRO A 346 -2.19 -8.34 37.05
N ASN A 347 -3.02 -7.33 37.31
CA ASN A 347 -3.74 -7.17 38.56
C ASN A 347 -5.14 -7.81 38.49
N GLY A 348 -5.48 -8.48 37.38
CA GLY A 348 -6.78 -9.09 37.16
C GLY A 348 -7.89 -8.12 36.72
N ASN A 349 -7.55 -6.87 36.37
CA ASN A 349 -8.54 -5.91 35.88
C ASN A 349 -8.90 -6.20 34.40
N PRO A 350 -10.19 -6.14 34.03
CA PRO A 350 -10.62 -6.43 32.67
C PRO A 350 -10.26 -5.29 31.70
N ILE A 351 -9.65 -5.67 30.59
CA ILE A 351 -9.38 -4.84 29.40
C ILE A 351 -10.44 -5.23 28.36
N GLU A 352 -11.37 -4.34 28.06
CA GLU A 352 -12.57 -4.69 27.29
C GLU A 352 -12.70 -3.91 26.00
N TRP A 353 -12.97 -4.61 24.90
CA TRP A 353 -13.20 -4.02 23.58
C TRP A 353 -14.43 -3.09 23.54
N LYS A 354 -15.42 -3.35 24.41
CA LYS A 354 -16.68 -2.58 24.50
C LYS A 354 -16.46 -1.08 24.76
N TYR A 355 -15.35 -0.70 25.39
CA TYR A 355 -15.02 0.70 25.64
C TYR A 355 -14.48 1.39 24.38
N ILE A 356 -13.68 0.69 23.56
CA ILE A 356 -13.19 1.22 22.28
C ILE A 356 -14.35 1.39 21.30
N GLU A 357 -15.24 0.40 21.21
CA GLU A 357 -16.49 0.52 20.45
C GLU A 357 -17.38 1.64 21.02
N GLY A 358 -17.44 1.79 22.34
CA GLY A 358 -18.19 2.84 23.02
C GLY A 358 -17.75 4.24 22.59
N ILE A 359 -16.45 4.50 22.46
CA ILE A 359 -15.93 5.79 21.99
C ILE A 359 -16.42 6.06 20.57
N GLU A 360 -16.31 5.09 19.67
CA GLU A 360 -16.72 5.28 18.28
C GLU A 360 -18.22 5.61 18.18
N LYS A 361 -19.06 4.87 18.91
CA LYS A 361 -20.51 5.13 18.99
C LYS A 361 -20.82 6.50 19.61
N LEU A 362 -20.13 6.89 20.67
CA LEU A 362 -20.31 8.20 21.32
C LEU A 362 -19.94 9.34 20.35
N GLN A 363 -18.79 9.25 19.70
CA GLN A 363 -18.34 10.24 18.72
C GLN A 363 -19.27 10.31 17.51
N ALA A 364 -19.78 9.16 17.04
CA ALA A 364 -20.75 9.12 15.94
C ALA A 364 -22.08 9.78 16.33
N ARG A 365 -22.57 9.55 17.56
CA ARG A 365 -23.79 10.19 18.08
C ARG A 365 -23.63 11.70 18.27
N GLU A 366 -22.52 12.13 18.84
CA GLU A 366 -22.28 13.55 19.14
C GLU A 366 -21.86 14.35 17.90
N GLY A 367 -21.30 13.68 16.88
CA GLY A 367 -20.82 14.32 15.65
C GLY A 367 -19.45 15.00 15.77
N LEU A 368 -18.81 14.93 16.93
CA LEU A 368 -17.47 15.47 17.19
C LEU A 368 -16.54 14.38 17.72
N GLN A 369 -15.28 14.39 17.29
CA GLN A 369 -14.26 13.45 17.75
C GLN A 369 -13.45 14.05 18.89
N ALA A 370 -13.17 13.27 19.95
CA ALA A 370 -12.25 13.65 21.03
C ALA A 370 -10.77 13.55 20.60
N GLY A 371 -10.46 13.97 19.37
CA GLY A 371 -9.14 13.87 18.74
C GLY A 371 -8.63 12.43 18.60
N THR A 372 -9.51 11.45 18.45
CA THR A 372 -9.18 10.10 17.99
C THR A 372 -9.39 10.00 16.49
N LYS A 373 -8.78 9.00 15.84
CA LYS A 373 -9.05 8.66 14.43
C LYS A 373 -10.04 7.49 14.27
N LEU A 374 -10.67 7.10 15.37
CA LEU A 374 -11.58 5.95 15.39
C LEU A 374 -12.79 6.21 14.50
N THR A 375 -13.13 5.19 13.71
CA THR A 375 -14.28 5.14 12.81
C THR A 375 -14.84 3.73 12.82
N ALA A 376 -16.05 3.53 12.28
CA ALA A 376 -16.66 2.22 12.14
C ALA A 376 -15.74 1.16 11.48
N ARG A 377 -14.81 1.56 10.61
CA ARG A 377 -13.80 0.65 10.00
C ARG A 377 -12.82 0.06 11.03
N HIS A 378 -12.49 0.81 12.07
CA HIS A 378 -11.62 0.35 13.16
C HIS A 378 -12.33 -0.70 14.02
N ILE A 379 -13.64 -0.59 14.19
CA ILE A 379 -14.45 -1.55 14.96
C ILE A 379 -14.79 -2.78 14.12
N LYS A 380 -15.19 -2.59 12.85
CA LYS A 380 -15.45 -3.66 11.87
C LYS A 380 -14.16 -4.19 11.24
N PHE A 381 -13.26 -4.57 12.12
CA PHE A 381 -11.86 -4.76 11.83
C PHE A 381 -11.60 -6.08 11.07
N GLN A 382 -12.57 -6.99 11.06
CA GLN A 382 -12.55 -8.27 10.32
C GLN A 382 -12.37 -8.06 8.81
N ASN A 383 -12.99 -7.02 8.25
CA ASN A 383 -12.88 -6.69 6.84
C ASN A 383 -11.49 -6.17 6.47
N GLU A 384 -10.73 -5.66 7.45
CA GLU A 384 -9.42 -5.03 7.25
C GLU A 384 -8.39 -5.59 8.27
N LYS A 385 -8.41 -6.91 8.49
CA LYS A 385 -7.57 -7.62 9.48
C LYS A 385 -6.07 -7.38 9.28
N MET A 386 -5.64 -7.23 8.02
CA MET A 386 -4.24 -7.03 7.65
C MET A 386 -3.75 -5.58 7.73
N LYS A 387 -4.66 -4.61 7.93
CA LYS A 387 -4.31 -3.20 7.82
C LYS A 387 -3.70 -2.66 9.12
N VAL A 388 -2.37 -2.58 9.14
CA VAL A 388 -1.57 -2.14 10.30
C VAL A 388 -2.00 -0.74 10.77
N SER A 389 -2.28 0.18 9.85
CA SER A 389 -2.64 1.56 10.21
C SER A 389 -3.90 1.66 11.06
N LEU A 390 -4.89 0.78 10.85
CA LEU A 390 -6.09 0.72 11.69
C LEU A 390 -5.77 0.14 13.06
N ALA A 391 -4.94 -0.91 13.13
CA ALA A 391 -4.55 -1.52 14.40
C ALA A 391 -3.81 -0.51 15.30
N VAL A 392 -2.84 0.21 14.74
CA VAL A 392 -2.07 1.23 15.45
C VAL A 392 -2.95 2.40 15.89
N GLN A 393 -3.90 2.84 15.06
CA GLN A 393 -4.84 3.91 15.43
C GLN A 393 -5.81 3.49 16.54
N THR A 394 -6.20 2.21 16.55
CA THR A 394 -7.06 1.63 17.59
C THR A 394 -6.36 1.58 18.94
N LEU A 395 -5.12 1.09 18.98
CA LEU A 395 -4.30 0.97 20.18
C LEU A 395 -3.38 2.18 20.34
N SER A 396 -3.95 3.38 20.27
CA SER A 396 -3.18 4.64 20.30
C SER A 396 -3.31 5.38 21.62
N ARG A 397 -2.32 6.24 21.91
CA ARG A 397 -2.38 7.20 23.02
C ARG A 397 -3.62 8.09 22.96
N SER A 398 -4.09 8.45 21.76
CA SER A 398 -5.30 9.28 21.61
C SER A 398 -6.56 8.57 22.07
N VAL A 399 -6.66 7.25 21.84
CA VAL A 399 -7.79 6.43 22.34
C VAL A 399 -7.71 6.29 23.86
N SER A 400 -6.51 6.06 24.40
CA SER A 400 -6.28 6.06 25.86
C SER A 400 -6.76 7.37 26.50
N THR A 401 -6.34 8.52 25.96
CA THR A 401 -6.78 9.83 26.46
C THR A 401 -8.29 10.04 26.33
N ALA A 402 -8.90 9.60 25.23
CA ALA A 402 -10.34 9.72 25.05
C ALA A 402 -11.13 8.86 26.06
N LEU A 403 -10.63 7.68 26.42
CA LEU A 403 -11.22 6.83 27.47
C LEU A 403 -11.18 7.53 28.83
N LEU A 404 -10.00 8.05 29.22
CA LEU A 404 -9.84 8.79 30.48
C LEU A 404 -10.70 10.04 30.52
N PHE A 405 -10.80 10.76 29.40
CA PHE A 405 -11.68 11.91 29.27
C PHE A 405 -13.16 11.54 29.50
N CYS A 406 -13.65 10.45 28.90
CA CYS A 406 -15.02 10.00 29.12
C CYS A 406 -15.29 9.57 30.57
N LYS A 407 -14.27 9.02 31.25
CA LYS A 407 -14.31 8.72 32.68
C LYS A 407 -14.38 9.99 33.53
N GLU A 408 -13.57 11.02 33.23
CA GLU A 408 -13.61 12.32 33.94
C GLU A 408 -14.96 13.03 33.78
N LEU A 409 -15.64 12.86 32.63
CA LEU A 409 -17.00 13.37 32.41
C LEU A 409 -18.10 12.55 33.10
N ASN A 410 -17.73 11.54 33.89
CA ASN A 410 -18.64 10.64 34.60
C ASN A 410 -19.66 9.91 33.72
N ILE A 411 -19.33 9.61 32.46
CA ILE A 411 -20.21 8.84 31.59
C ILE A 411 -20.23 7.38 32.09
N GLU A 412 -21.39 6.90 32.54
CA GLU A 412 -21.56 5.60 33.21
C GLU A 412 -20.87 4.43 32.49
N ARG A 413 -20.97 4.41 31.15
CA ARG A 413 -20.37 3.37 30.30
C ARG A 413 -18.85 3.27 30.40
N PHE A 414 -18.14 4.30 30.89
CA PHE A 414 -16.68 4.37 30.88
C PHE A 414 -16.03 4.36 32.27
N GLN A 415 -16.79 4.23 33.36
CA GLN A 415 -16.25 4.32 34.72
C GLN A 415 -15.09 3.34 34.99
N ASN A 416 -15.19 2.12 34.44
CA ASN A 416 -14.21 1.05 34.62
C ASN A 416 -13.21 0.92 33.44
N CYS A 417 -13.06 1.95 32.61
CA CYS A 417 -12.20 1.86 31.42
C CYS A 417 -10.69 2.01 31.70
N GLN A 418 -10.28 2.20 32.95
CA GLN A 418 -8.89 2.56 33.32
C GLN A 418 -7.87 1.54 32.81
N ALA A 419 -8.14 0.24 33.00
CA ALA A 419 -7.25 -0.82 32.52
C ALA A 419 -7.11 -0.81 31.00
N THR A 420 -8.21 -0.57 30.28
CA THR A 420 -8.22 -0.47 28.81
C THR A 420 -7.46 0.76 28.31
N ALA A 421 -7.61 1.90 29.00
CA ALA A 421 -6.86 3.12 28.69
C ALA A 421 -5.35 2.93 28.90
N ASN A 422 -4.97 2.32 30.03
CA ASN A 422 -3.56 2.01 30.32
C ASN A 422 -2.99 1.03 29.30
N PHE A 423 -3.75 0.00 28.91
CA PHE A 423 -3.35 -0.96 27.88
C PHE A 423 -3.08 -0.28 26.53
N CYS A 424 -3.98 0.57 26.04
CA CYS A 424 -3.79 1.32 24.79
C CYS A 424 -2.55 2.23 24.84
N LEU A 425 -2.26 2.83 26.00
CA LEU A 425 -1.08 3.66 26.19
C LEU A 425 0.22 2.82 26.14
N VAL A 426 0.25 1.69 26.86
CA VAL A 426 1.40 0.78 26.88
C VAL A 426 1.69 0.26 25.47
N MET A 427 0.66 -0.19 24.75
CA MET A 427 0.81 -0.68 23.37
C MET A 427 1.31 0.41 22.41
N ASN A 428 0.80 1.64 22.53
CA ASN A 428 1.29 2.78 21.76
C ASN A 428 2.78 3.02 22.01
N ASP A 429 3.18 3.05 23.28
CA ASP A 429 4.54 3.41 23.69
C ASP A 429 5.55 2.33 23.26
N VAL A 430 5.21 1.05 23.43
CA VAL A 430 6.02 -0.07 22.93
C VAL A 430 6.16 -0.02 21.41
N PHE A 431 5.07 0.22 20.68
CA PHE A 431 5.12 0.31 19.22
C PHE A 431 5.92 1.53 18.72
N ASP A 432 5.79 2.69 19.38
CA ASP A 432 6.57 3.89 19.06
C ASP A 432 8.08 3.66 19.26
N ILE A 433 8.48 2.90 20.29
CA ILE A 433 9.88 2.50 20.54
C ILE A 433 10.40 1.58 19.43
N LEU A 434 9.64 0.54 19.08
CA LEU A 434 10.05 -0.46 18.09
C LEU A 434 10.01 0.05 16.63
N ASN A 435 9.32 1.17 16.38
CA ASN A 435 9.14 1.75 15.05
C ASN A 435 9.73 3.16 14.94
N ALA A 436 10.80 3.43 15.70
CA ALA A 436 11.52 4.69 15.65
C ALA A 436 12.29 4.85 14.33
N LYS A 437 11.97 5.90 13.55
CA LYS A 437 12.56 6.10 12.20
C LYS A 437 13.54 7.27 12.09
N HIS A 438 13.45 8.25 12.99
CA HIS A 438 14.22 9.48 12.89
C HIS A 438 14.94 9.79 14.20
N LEU A 439 16.21 10.16 14.10
CA LEU A 439 17.03 10.56 15.25
C LEU A 439 16.43 11.75 16.01
N ALA A 440 15.87 12.73 15.29
CA ALA A 440 15.27 13.94 15.84
C ALA A 440 13.73 13.91 15.91
N SER A 441 13.12 12.73 16.08
CA SER A 441 11.66 12.61 16.19
C SER A 441 11.09 13.52 17.30
N LYS A 442 9.96 14.16 17.02
CA LYS A 442 9.30 15.07 17.96
C LYS A 442 8.69 14.33 19.17
N ARG A 443 8.48 13.02 19.06
CA ARG A 443 8.02 12.15 20.15
C ARG A 443 9.23 11.47 20.77
N GLU A 444 9.39 11.60 22.08
CA GLU A 444 10.56 11.11 22.80
C GLU A 444 10.81 9.61 22.62
N LEU A 445 9.74 8.81 22.65
CA LEU A 445 9.81 7.36 22.51
C LEU A 445 9.96 6.87 21.06
N ASN A 446 9.74 7.74 20.06
CA ASN A 446 9.90 7.41 18.63
C ASN A 446 11.22 8.02 18.08
N ARG A 447 12.15 8.44 18.97
CA ARG A 447 13.49 8.88 18.57
C ARG A 447 14.39 7.67 18.40
N GLY A 448 15.27 7.73 17.40
CA GLY A 448 16.33 6.74 17.26
C GLY A 448 17.15 6.60 18.54
N LEU A 449 17.57 5.38 18.87
CA LEU A 449 18.35 5.08 20.07
C LEU A 449 19.68 5.84 20.05
N CYS A 450 20.02 6.47 21.16
CA CYS A 450 21.27 7.17 21.40
C CYS A 450 21.62 7.10 22.89
N SER A 451 22.89 7.33 23.25
CA SER A 451 23.35 7.23 24.63
C SER A 451 22.58 8.14 25.61
N ARG A 452 21.90 9.19 25.11
CA ARG A 452 21.10 10.11 25.95
C ARG A 452 19.69 9.59 26.26
N ASN A 453 19.10 8.77 25.38
CA ASN A 453 17.73 8.28 25.55
C ASN A 453 17.66 6.79 25.91
N PHE A 454 18.78 6.07 25.86
CA PHE A 454 18.85 4.63 26.07
C PHE A 454 18.26 4.22 27.43
N GLU A 455 18.72 4.83 28.53
CA GLU A 455 18.25 4.53 29.89
C GLU A 455 16.75 4.77 30.05
N LEU A 456 16.24 5.90 29.53
CA LEU A 456 14.82 6.21 29.57
C LEU A 456 14.00 5.19 28.79
N ILE A 457 14.41 4.85 27.56
CA ILE A 457 13.70 3.88 26.72
C ILE A 457 13.75 2.49 27.35
N LYS A 458 14.91 2.09 27.89
CA LYS A 458 15.12 0.82 28.58
C LYS A 458 14.19 0.70 29.79
N GLU A 459 14.12 1.72 30.62
CA GLU A 459 13.24 1.72 31.80
C GLU A 459 11.76 1.66 31.38
N LYS A 460 11.35 2.47 30.41
CA LYS A 460 9.96 2.47 29.89
C LYS A 460 9.59 1.13 29.28
N PHE A 461 10.49 0.52 28.51
CA PHE A 461 10.30 -0.79 27.91
C PHE A 461 10.21 -1.89 28.98
N GLN A 462 11.12 -1.91 29.96
CA GLN A 462 11.08 -2.87 31.07
C GLN A 462 9.79 -2.74 31.89
N ASN A 463 9.33 -1.52 32.15
CA ASN A 463 8.07 -1.27 32.86
C ASN A 463 6.85 -1.73 32.04
N ALA A 464 6.82 -1.44 30.73
CA ALA A 464 5.80 -1.94 29.83
C ALA A 464 5.80 -3.48 29.77
N TYR A 465 6.98 -4.07 29.64
CA TYR A 465 7.21 -5.51 29.57
C TYR A 465 6.74 -6.22 30.85
N ARG A 466 7.14 -5.73 32.05
CA ARG A 466 6.64 -6.25 33.34
C ARG A 466 5.11 -6.16 33.46
N ARG A 467 4.53 -5.05 32.98
CA ARG A 467 3.07 -4.84 32.97
C ARG A 467 2.33 -5.73 31.97
N LEU A 468 3.01 -6.29 30.97
CA LEU A 468 2.41 -7.21 30.01
C LEU A 468 2.64 -8.69 30.38
N LEU A 469 3.50 -8.99 31.35
CA LEU A 469 3.89 -10.36 31.70
C LEU A 469 3.50 -10.84 33.08
N GLY A 470 2.88 -10.00 33.91
CA GLY A 470 2.25 -10.50 35.13
C GLY A 470 1.16 -11.50 34.75
N GLN A 471 1.44 -12.79 34.98
CA GLN A 471 0.59 -13.97 34.82
C GLN A 471 -0.60 -13.80 33.86
N HIS A 472 -0.35 -13.59 32.57
CA HIS A 472 -1.42 -13.68 31.56
C HIS A 472 -1.74 -15.16 31.33
N GLN A 473 -2.44 -15.80 32.28
CA GLN A 473 -3.22 -16.98 31.94
C GLN A 473 -4.36 -16.51 31.04
N ILE A 474 -4.22 -16.68 29.73
CA ILE A 474 -5.34 -16.55 28.80
C ILE A 474 -6.32 -17.69 29.11
N LYS A 475 -7.17 -17.51 30.13
CA LYS A 475 -8.27 -18.44 30.43
C LYS A 475 -9.39 -18.19 29.43
N ALA A 476 -9.29 -18.77 28.24
CA ALA A 476 -10.35 -18.76 27.26
C ALA A 476 -11.28 -19.98 27.47
N LYS A 477 -12.58 -19.75 27.67
CA LYS A 477 -13.58 -20.83 27.74
C LYS A 477 -13.79 -21.57 26.41
N ASN A 478 -13.54 -20.93 25.27
CA ASN A 478 -13.80 -21.48 23.93
C ASN A 478 -12.67 -21.11 22.96
N GLY A 479 -11.58 -21.88 22.94
CA GLY A 479 -10.53 -21.76 21.94
C GLY A 479 -9.85 -23.11 21.75
N ASN A 480 -9.50 -23.45 20.51
CA ASN A 480 -8.90 -24.73 20.12
C ASN A 480 -7.46 -24.95 20.65
N CYS A 481 -7.14 -24.49 21.86
CA CYS A 481 -5.89 -24.77 22.55
C CYS A 481 -6.22 -25.67 23.75
N MET A 482 -6.25 -26.98 23.51
CA MET A 482 -6.42 -27.97 24.57
C MET A 482 -5.08 -28.21 25.30
N PRO A 483 -5.05 -28.31 26.65
CA PRO A 483 -3.96 -28.90 27.40
C PRO A 483 -3.82 -30.40 27.10
N MET A 484 -2.59 -30.91 27.07
CA MET A 484 -2.26 -32.29 26.66
C MET A 484 -2.63 -33.39 27.67
N ASP A 485 -3.15 -33.10 28.88
CA ASP A 485 -3.31 -34.12 29.92
C ASP A 485 -4.73 -34.22 30.54
N ALA A 486 -5.01 -35.42 31.08
CA ALA A 486 -6.34 -35.98 31.36
C ALA A 486 -7.00 -35.47 32.65
N THR A 487 -7.99 -34.59 32.54
CA THR A 487 -8.93 -34.32 33.64
C THR A 487 -10.33 -34.05 33.07
N GLN A 488 -11.34 -34.79 33.54
CA GLN A 488 -12.67 -34.86 32.93
C GLN A 488 -13.49 -33.56 33.05
N LEU A 489 -14.16 -33.21 31.95
CA LEU A 489 -15.11 -32.10 31.80
C LEU A 489 -16.46 -32.38 32.46
N LEU A 490 -17.03 -31.35 33.10
CA LEU A 490 -18.48 -31.22 33.32
C LEU A 490 -19.02 -30.04 32.51
N TYR A 491 -19.92 -30.33 31.58
CA TYR A 491 -20.69 -29.39 30.76
C TYR A 491 -21.96 -28.95 31.49
N VAL A 492 -22.30 -27.64 31.47
CA VAL A 492 -23.70 -27.16 31.54
C VAL A 492 -23.88 -25.80 30.83
N GLY A 493 -24.72 -25.79 29.79
CA GLY A 493 -25.84 -24.85 29.61
C GLY A 493 -25.62 -23.45 29.00
N THR A 494 -25.90 -23.32 27.70
CA THR A 494 -26.24 -22.08 27.01
C THR A 494 -27.54 -21.47 27.57
N ARG A 495 -27.53 -20.17 27.90
CA ARG A 495 -28.76 -19.36 27.95
C ARG A 495 -28.57 -18.11 27.09
N ILE A 496 -29.24 -18.12 25.95
CA ILE A 496 -29.57 -16.94 25.16
C ILE A 496 -30.66 -16.22 25.94
N ALA A 497 -30.44 -14.95 26.30
CA ALA A 497 -31.51 -14.06 26.76
C ALA A 497 -31.84 -13.08 25.63
N THR A 498 -33.11 -13.07 25.28
CA THR A 498 -33.78 -12.33 24.22
C THR A 498 -33.81 -10.82 24.49
N LYS A 499 -33.99 -10.07 23.39
CA LYS A 499 -34.37 -8.66 23.35
C LYS A 499 -35.48 -8.36 24.38
N ASP A 500 -35.38 -7.21 25.03
CA ASP A 500 -36.56 -6.38 25.29
C ASP A 500 -36.23 -4.90 25.16
N SER A 501 -37.14 -4.25 24.46
CA SER A 501 -37.40 -2.82 24.33
C SER A 501 -37.66 -2.15 25.67
N LEU A 502 -37.14 -0.94 25.87
CA LEU A 502 -37.81 0.13 26.64
C LEU A 502 -37.29 1.48 26.10
N ILE A 503 -38.11 2.07 25.25
CA ILE A 503 -38.27 3.52 25.12
C ILE A 503 -38.91 3.99 26.43
N ASP A 504 -38.56 5.20 26.85
CA ASP A 504 -39.19 6.11 27.84
C ASP A 504 -38.03 6.83 28.57
N ASP A 505 -38.02 8.11 28.88
CA ASP A 505 -38.82 9.26 28.54
C ASP A 505 -38.03 10.44 29.18
N ILE A 506 -37.48 11.36 28.40
CA ILE A 506 -37.11 12.70 28.90
C ILE A 506 -37.42 13.71 27.80
N ASN A 507 -38.72 13.85 27.51
CA ASN A 507 -39.26 15.05 26.90
C ASN A 507 -40.13 15.74 27.94
N SER A 508 -39.55 16.70 28.66
CA SER A 508 -40.31 17.73 29.36
C SER A 508 -39.86 19.09 28.83
N ILE A 509 -40.46 19.49 27.70
CA ILE A 509 -40.38 20.84 27.16
C ILE A 509 -41.42 21.67 27.91
N ILE A 510 -40.98 22.64 28.70
CA ILE A 510 -41.84 23.72 29.20
C ILE A 510 -41.80 24.80 28.13
N ILE A 511 -42.91 24.99 27.40
CA ILE A 511 -43.13 26.14 26.53
C ILE A 511 -43.74 27.23 27.40
N ALA A 512 -43.00 28.32 27.62
CA ALA A 512 -43.56 29.57 28.12
C ALA A 512 -43.73 30.51 26.92
N GLU A 513 -44.98 30.85 26.61
CA GLU A 513 -45.34 31.87 25.63
C GLU A 513 -44.92 33.25 26.14
N GLY A 514 -44.15 33.96 25.33
CA GLY A 514 -43.72 35.33 25.60
C GLY A 514 -43.19 35.96 24.31
N ASP A 515 -44.03 36.74 23.66
CA ASP A 515 -43.68 37.59 22.53
C ASP A 515 -42.54 38.53 22.93
N HIS A 516 -41.30 38.28 22.47
CA HIS A 516 -40.28 39.26 22.09
C HIS A 516 -39.05 38.52 21.53
N ASN A 517 -39.02 38.44 20.20
CA ASN A 517 -38.09 37.68 19.38
C ASN A 517 -36.77 38.46 19.15
N TYR A 518 -35.74 38.24 19.97
CA TYR A 518 -34.29 38.42 19.66
C TYR A 518 -33.39 37.72 20.72
N CYS A 519 -33.72 36.49 21.12
CA CYS A 519 -32.81 35.70 21.96
C CYS A 519 -32.38 34.47 21.17
N TYR A 520 -31.08 34.37 20.87
CA TYR A 520 -30.48 33.13 20.35
C TYR A 520 -30.86 32.02 21.34
N ASN A 521 -31.67 31.06 20.89
CA ASN A 521 -32.10 29.94 21.71
C ASN A 521 -30.86 29.26 22.33
N ASP A 522 -30.85 29.12 23.65
CA ASP A 522 -29.88 28.35 24.43
C ASP A 522 -29.95 26.86 24.02
N VAL A 523 -29.32 26.50 22.90
CA VAL A 523 -29.11 25.11 22.52
C VAL A 523 -28.09 24.53 23.50
N LYS A 524 -28.58 23.88 24.57
CA LYS A 524 -27.73 23.18 25.55
C LYS A 524 -26.90 22.11 24.84
N LEU A 525 -25.62 22.40 24.63
CA LEU A 525 -24.64 21.45 24.13
C LEU A 525 -24.41 20.36 25.19
N SER A 526 -24.15 19.12 24.76
CA SER A 526 -23.77 18.07 25.69
C SER A 526 -22.43 18.41 26.34
N LEU A 527 -22.24 18.03 27.61
CA LEU A 527 -20.98 18.26 28.33
C LEU A 527 -19.77 17.73 27.54
N TYR A 528 -19.93 16.58 26.87
CA TYR A 528 -18.92 16.04 25.95
C TYR A 528 -18.52 17.05 24.86
N LYS A 529 -19.50 17.65 24.17
CA LYS A 529 -19.26 18.62 23.10
C LYS A 529 -18.57 19.88 23.61
N GLU A 530 -18.99 20.41 24.75
CA GLU A 530 -18.38 21.63 25.33
C GLU A 530 -16.88 21.44 25.58
N HIS A 531 -16.52 20.30 26.18
CA HIS A 531 -15.12 19.98 26.46
C HIS A 531 -14.30 19.73 25.18
N VAL A 532 -14.89 19.08 24.15
CA VAL A 532 -14.25 18.89 22.84
C VAL A 532 -14.07 20.23 22.11
N ILE A 533 -15.07 21.11 22.15
CA ILE A 533 -14.99 22.46 21.59
C ILE A 533 -13.89 23.26 22.28
N GLY A 534 -13.76 23.16 23.62
CA GLY A 534 -12.65 23.79 24.34
C GLY A 534 -11.27 23.32 23.85
N TYR A 535 -11.13 22.04 23.50
CA TYR A 535 -9.90 21.52 22.87
C TYR A 535 -9.67 22.10 21.47
N ILE A 536 -10.72 22.20 20.65
CA ILE A 536 -10.67 22.81 19.30
C ILE A 536 -10.28 24.29 19.40
N ALA A 537 -10.88 25.03 20.33
CA ALA A 537 -10.59 26.43 20.60
C ALA A 537 -9.09 26.64 20.93
N GLY A 538 -8.48 25.77 21.73
CA GLY A 538 -7.04 25.82 22.01
C GLY A 538 -6.17 25.61 20.76
N PHE A 539 -6.63 24.80 19.80
CA PHE A 539 -5.96 24.68 18.50
C PHE A 539 -6.15 25.91 17.61
N VAL A 540 -7.36 26.51 17.60
CA VAL A 540 -7.65 27.76 16.87
C VAL A 540 -6.75 28.88 17.38
N VAL A 541 -6.69 29.10 18.70
CA VAL A 541 -5.81 30.10 19.32
C VAL A 541 -4.35 29.88 18.93
N LYS A 542 -3.88 28.62 18.98
CA LYS A 542 -2.52 28.29 18.55
C LYS A 542 -2.22 28.67 17.09
N GLN A 543 -3.19 28.54 16.19
CA GLN A 543 -3.00 28.91 14.79
C GLN A 543 -3.08 30.43 14.58
N ILE A 544 -3.90 31.12 15.37
CA ILE A 544 -4.01 32.59 15.38
C ILE A 544 -2.72 33.23 15.90
N ILE A 545 -2.16 32.72 17.01
CA ILE A 545 -0.91 33.24 17.62
C ILE A 545 0.26 33.20 16.63
N LYS A 546 0.33 32.19 15.76
CA LYS A 546 1.38 32.16 14.71
C LYS A 546 1.29 33.31 13.70
N LYS A 547 0.13 33.95 13.58
CA LYS A 547 -0.14 35.02 12.61
C LYS A 547 -0.14 36.41 13.26
N ILE A 548 -0.48 36.50 14.54
CA ILE A 548 -0.51 37.76 15.28
C ILE A 548 0.88 38.08 15.85
N LYS A 549 1.28 39.35 15.80
CA LYS A 549 2.54 39.86 16.38
C LYS A 549 2.34 40.75 17.61
N CYS A 550 1.09 41.10 17.94
CA CYS A 550 0.74 41.96 19.07
C CYS A 550 0.62 41.15 20.37
N SER A 551 1.44 41.48 21.37
CA SER A 551 1.47 40.81 22.68
C SER A 551 0.18 41.01 23.50
N THR A 552 -0.49 42.16 23.37
CA THR A 552 -1.78 42.41 24.04
C THR A 552 -2.89 41.52 23.49
N CYS A 553 -2.94 41.35 22.16
CA CYS A 553 -3.91 40.45 21.52
C CYS A 553 -3.64 38.98 21.88
N GLU A 554 -2.37 38.59 22.01
CA GLU A 554 -2.00 37.26 22.49
C GLU A 554 -2.47 37.04 23.94
N GLY A 555 -2.30 38.02 24.81
CA GLY A 555 -2.81 37.97 26.19
C GLY A 555 -4.32 37.77 26.28
N LEU A 556 -5.12 38.43 25.43
CA LEU A 556 -6.58 38.31 25.43
C LEU A 556 -7.10 36.95 24.94
N LEU A 557 -6.34 36.27 24.07
CA LEU A 557 -6.73 34.98 23.51
C LEU A 557 -6.43 33.79 24.44
N THR A 558 -5.66 34.01 25.52
CA THR A 558 -5.14 32.95 26.37
C THR A 558 -5.51 33.15 27.83
N THR A 559 -5.64 32.06 28.58
CA THR A 559 -5.84 32.10 30.04
C THR A 559 -4.96 31.07 30.75
N GLU A 560 -4.73 31.24 32.06
CA GLU A 560 -3.90 30.32 32.84
C GLU A 560 -4.63 29.03 33.23
N HIS A 561 -5.94 29.13 33.46
CA HIS A 561 -6.78 28.01 33.89
C HIS A 561 -7.64 27.47 32.74
N SER A 562 -7.73 26.14 32.67
CA SER A 562 -8.52 25.46 31.66
C SER A 562 -9.70 24.73 32.29
N ASN A 563 -10.89 24.97 31.72
CA ASN A 563 -12.13 24.28 32.12
C ASN A 563 -12.36 23.00 31.33
N SER A 564 -11.50 22.65 30.35
CA SER A 564 -11.69 21.45 29.53
C SER A 564 -10.81 20.28 30.00
N ALA A 565 -11.45 19.26 30.57
CA ALA A 565 -10.87 17.93 30.85
C ALA A 565 -10.03 17.37 29.68
N LEU A 566 -10.57 17.37 28.45
CA LEU A 566 -9.84 16.88 27.28
C LEU A 566 -8.59 17.71 26.97
N LEU A 567 -8.66 19.04 27.15
CA LEU A 567 -7.52 19.93 26.95
C LEU A 567 -6.41 19.65 27.97
N ASN A 568 -6.77 19.45 29.24
CA ASN A 568 -5.83 19.11 30.31
C ASN A 568 -5.10 17.80 30.00
N LEU A 569 -5.82 16.76 29.57
CA LEU A 569 -5.23 15.47 29.23
C LEU A 569 -4.39 15.49 27.94
N LYS A 570 -4.65 16.43 27.00
CA LYS A 570 -3.95 16.53 25.70
C LYS A 570 -2.96 17.70 25.60
N LYS A 571 -2.69 18.44 26.67
CA LYS A 571 -1.89 19.68 26.63
C LYS A 571 -0.50 19.48 25.99
N TRP A 572 0.11 18.29 26.15
CA TRP A 572 1.37 17.82 25.52
C TRP A 572 2.46 18.90 25.32
N GLY A 573 2.52 19.90 26.22
CA GLY A 573 3.41 21.07 26.16
C GLY A 573 3.25 22.00 24.94
N LYS A 574 2.18 21.86 24.13
CA LYS A 574 2.08 22.51 22.81
C LYS A 574 0.74 23.14 22.50
N LEU A 575 -0.31 22.83 23.26
CA LEU A 575 -1.63 23.45 23.08
C LEU A 575 -1.78 24.60 24.08
N VAL A 576 -2.31 25.71 23.58
CA VAL A 576 -2.54 26.92 24.37
C VAL A 576 -3.92 26.79 25.02
N ILE A 577 -4.05 27.29 26.25
CA ILE A 577 -5.34 27.33 26.94
C ILE A 577 -6.09 28.56 26.40
N PRO A 578 -7.23 28.37 25.71
CA PRO A 578 -7.98 29.47 25.13
C PRO A 578 -8.76 30.24 26.21
N SER A 579 -8.98 31.53 25.99
CA SER A 579 -9.86 32.34 26.84
C SER A 579 -11.32 31.90 26.74
N LYS A 580 -12.11 32.22 27.77
CA LYS A 580 -13.54 31.85 27.85
C LYS A 580 -14.33 32.36 26.65
N GLU A 581 -14.04 33.57 26.20
CA GLU A 581 -14.68 34.22 25.05
C GLU A 581 -14.46 33.42 23.76
N VAL A 582 -13.24 32.93 23.51
CA VAL A 582 -12.96 32.11 22.33
C VAL A 582 -13.72 30.78 22.39
N ILE A 583 -13.86 30.18 23.57
CA ILE A 583 -14.66 28.96 23.74
C ILE A 583 -16.13 29.22 23.41
N GLU A 584 -16.70 30.32 23.90
CA GLU A 584 -18.10 30.69 23.61
C GLU A 584 -18.32 30.98 22.12
N ILE A 585 -17.40 31.68 21.45
CA ILE A 585 -17.45 31.86 20.00
C ILE A 585 -17.45 30.51 19.27
N CYS A 586 -16.57 29.58 19.67
CA CYS A 586 -16.53 28.25 19.06
C CYS A 586 -17.80 27.43 19.35
N LYS A 587 -18.45 27.60 20.51
CA LYS A 587 -19.75 26.97 20.81
C LYS A 587 -20.85 27.49 19.89
N LEU A 588 -20.95 28.81 19.73
CA LEU A 588 -21.92 29.44 18.81
C LEU A 588 -21.70 28.97 17.37
N LEU A 589 -20.43 28.91 16.93
CA LEU A 589 -20.09 28.41 15.59
C LEU A 589 -20.52 26.96 15.37
N GLU A 590 -20.34 26.08 16.36
CA GLU A 590 -20.78 24.69 16.25
C GLU A 590 -22.31 24.56 16.11
N VAL A 591 -23.08 25.40 16.81
CA VAL A 591 -24.54 25.45 16.67
C VAL A 591 -24.93 25.89 15.25
N LEU A 592 -24.35 26.99 14.78
CA LEU A 592 -24.60 27.52 13.43
C LEU A 592 -24.22 26.53 12.31
N ILE A 593 -23.10 25.82 12.46
CA ILE A 593 -22.64 24.81 11.50
C ILE A 593 -23.64 23.64 11.44
N LYS A 594 -24.21 23.24 12.58
CA LYS A 594 -25.22 22.17 12.63
C LYS A 594 -26.54 22.57 12.00
N GLU A 595 -27.01 23.77 12.27
CA GLU A 595 -28.22 24.32 11.65
C GLU A 595 -28.08 24.35 10.13
N ASN A 596 -26.96 24.87 9.61
CA ASN A 596 -26.71 24.91 8.17
C ASN A 596 -26.55 23.51 7.55
N ASN A 597 -25.83 22.59 8.20
CA ASN A 597 -25.67 21.22 7.68
C ASN A 597 -26.98 20.41 7.67
N ALA A 598 -27.91 20.69 8.58
CA ALA A 598 -29.24 20.10 8.57
C ALA A 598 -30.07 20.58 7.37
N VAL A 599 -29.86 21.83 6.93
CA VAL A 599 -30.48 22.39 5.71
C VAL A 599 -29.92 21.71 4.44
N TYR A 600 -28.60 21.48 4.36
CA TYR A 600 -27.98 20.87 3.17
C TYR A 600 -28.21 19.35 3.02
N LYS A 601 -28.50 18.62 4.10
CA LYS A 601 -28.84 17.18 4.02
C LYS A 601 -30.28 16.88 3.61
N LYS A 602 -31.13 17.90 3.52
CA LYS A 602 -32.52 17.80 3.05
C LYS A 602 -32.71 18.23 1.58
N GLY A 603 -31.61 18.51 0.86
CA GLY A 603 -31.60 18.84 -0.58
C GLY A 603 -31.32 17.63 -1.46
#